data_AF-A0A419VV88-F1
#
_entry.id   AF-A0A419VV88-F1
#
_cell.length_a   1.000
_cell.length_b   1.000
_cell.length_c   1.000
_cell.angle_alpha   90.00
_cell.angle_beta   90.00
_cell.angle_gamma   90.00
#
_symmetry.space_group_name_H-M   'P 1'
#
loop_
_entity.id
_entity.type
_entity.pdbx_description
1 polymer ?
#
loop_
_entity_poly.entity_id
_entity_poly.type
_entity_poly.pdbx_seq_one_letter_code
_entity_poly.pdbx_strand_id
1 'polypeptide(L)'
;MKKLHFFLLLLVIAFTACTEAPKQVYLFSYFKDNGQDGLHLAYSLDGYHFDALNNDSSILTPMVADDKLMRDPCIIPGPDGKFHMVWTVSWNDRGIGYASSADLINWSEQQFVPVMQDEPTALNCWAPELIYDADSAQYMIYWATTIPDRFEAGSEQGDSKYNHRMYYTTTKDFITFSPTKLLYDEDFNVIDAVIKKINGEYLMFLKDETRYPPKKHIRIAKSNSLYGGYKLATGPISPDWVEGPTVAEVDGAWVVYYDEYTRHHMGAIRSTDLENWEVINDSISFPEGTRHGTVFKADETVLSNLLEYFK
;
A
#
# COMPACT_ATOMS: atom_id res chain seq x y z
N MET A 1 -50.99 40.94 51.26
CA MET A 1 -49.92 39.94 51.18
C MET A 1 -50.19 38.97 50.03
N LYS A 2 -49.62 39.17 48.84
CA LYS A 2 -49.54 38.15 47.78
C LYS A 2 -48.18 38.30 47.10
N LYS A 3 -47.26 37.36 47.37
CA LYS A 3 -45.90 37.34 46.82
C LYS A 3 -45.94 36.69 45.44
N LEU A 4 -45.69 37.47 44.40
CA LEU A 4 -45.54 36.99 43.02
C LEU A 4 -44.12 36.42 42.87
N HIS A 5 -44.00 35.11 42.69
CA HIS A 5 -42.72 34.45 42.43
C HIS A 5 -42.45 34.51 40.93
N PHE A 6 -41.40 35.23 40.54
CA PHE A 6 -40.92 35.29 39.18
C PHE A 6 -39.98 34.09 38.95
N PHE A 7 -40.44 33.09 38.20
CA PHE A 7 -39.63 31.94 37.81
C PHE A 7 -38.82 32.34 36.57
N LEU A 8 -37.51 32.54 36.74
CA LEU A 8 -36.58 32.78 35.63
C LEU A 8 -36.24 31.42 34.99
N LEU A 9 -36.84 31.15 33.82
CA LEU A 9 -36.51 29.96 33.02
C LEU A 9 -35.21 30.24 32.26
N LEU A 10 -34.10 29.65 32.69
CA LEU A 10 -32.82 29.69 31.98
C LEU A 10 -32.90 28.73 30.79
N LEU A 11 -33.00 29.27 29.58
CA LEU A 11 -32.96 28.50 28.33
C LEU A 11 -31.50 28.16 28.01
N VAL A 12 -31.06 26.95 28.36
CA VAL A 12 -29.74 26.44 27.93
C VAL A 12 -29.86 26.00 26.48
N ILE A 13 -29.40 26.83 25.56
CA ILE A 13 -29.25 26.46 24.14
C ILE A 13 -27.99 25.60 24.04
N ALA A 14 -28.18 24.29 23.98
CA ALA A 14 -27.10 23.37 23.63
C ALA A 14 -26.79 23.54 22.14
N PHE A 15 -25.71 24.26 21.82
CA PHE A 15 -25.12 24.22 20.49
C PHE A 15 -24.44 22.86 20.32
N THR A 16 -25.16 21.91 19.73
CA THR A 16 -24.54 20.75 19.09
C THR A 16 -23.76 21.26 17.89
N ALA A 17 -22.47 21.51 18.07
CA ALA A 17 -21.56 21.67 16.95
C ALA A 17 -21.59 20.38 16.14
N CYS A 18 -22.24 20.42 14.98
CA CYS A 18 -22.12 19.39 13.97
C CYS A 18 -20.70 19.56 13.41
N THR A 19 -19.73 18.83 13.97
CA THR A 19 -18.39 18.76 13.39
C THR A 19 -18.53 18.01 12.09
N GLU A 20 -18.43 18.71 10.96
CA GLU A 20 -18.30 18.07 9.65
C GLU A 20 -17.11 17.10 9.70
N ALA A 21 -17.28 15.92 9.09
CA ALA A 21 -16.19 14.96 8.99
C ALA A 21 -14.99 15.64 8.30
N PRO A 22 -13.76 15.43 8.79
CA PRO A 22 -12.59 16.05 8.18
C PRO A 22 -12.51 15.66 6.71
N LYS A 23 -12.33 16.67 5.86
CA LYS A 23 -12.14 16.47 4.43
C LYS A 23 -10.92 15.57 4.22
N GLN A 24 -11.09 14.53 3.41
CA GLN A 24 -10.03 13.59 3.07
C GLN A 24 -9.31 14.04 1.79
N VAL A 25 -8.01 13.78 1.74
CA VAL A 25 -7.16 13.92 0.55
C VAL A 25 -6.43 12.61 0.30
N TYR A 26 -5.80 12.48 -0.87
CA TYR A 26 -4.96 11.33 -1.20
C TYR A 26 -3.49 11.68 -1.00
N LEU A 27 -2.75 10.80 -0.36
CA LEU A 27 -1.30 10.81 -0.33
C LEU A 27 -0.79 9.58 -1.07
N PHE A 28 0.42 9.68 -1.62
CA PHE A 28 1.08 8.62 -2.35
C PHE A 28 2.52 8.50 -1.88
N SER A 29 2.89 7.37 -1.29
CA SER A 29 4.29 7.04 -0.98
C SER A 29 4.95 6.38 -2.16
N TYR A 30 6.13 6.85 -2.56
CA TYR A 30 6.86 6.29 -3.70
C TYR A 30 8.37 6.37 -3.51
N PHE A 31 9.09 5.73 -4.43
CA PHE A 31 10.53 5.84 -4.57
C PHE A 31 10.88 6.20 -6.01
N LYS A 32 12.14 6.60 -6.24
CA LYS A 32 12.68 6.91 -7.56
C LYS A 32 13.87 6.00 -7.86
N ASP A 33 14.19 5.86 -9.14
CA ASP A 33 15.30 5.04 -9.63
C ASP A 33 15.30 3.60 -9.04
N ASN A 34 16.28 3.31 -8.16
CA ASN A 34 16.45 2.05 -7.46
C ASN A 34 16.10 2.14 -5.97
N GLY A 35 15.61 3.29 -5.48
CA GLY A 35 15.20 3.51 -4.09
C GLY A 35 16.35 3.88 -3.14
N GLN A 36 17.49 4.32 -3.67
CA GLN A 36 18.69 4.62 -2.88
C GLN A 36 18.61 5.93 -2.08
N ASP A 37 17.77 6.88 -2.52
CA ASP A 37 17.60 8.17 -1.86
C ASP A 37 16.48 8.16 -0.81
N GLY A 38 15.46 7.33 -1.02
CA GLY A 38 14.51 6.91 0.00
C GLY A 38 13.05 7.22 -0.31
N LEU A 39 12.28 7.50 0.75
CA LEU A 39 10.86 7.80 0.68
C LEU A 39 10.63 9.16 0.02
N HIS A 40 9.74 9.18 -0.97
CA HIS A 40 9.10 10.38 -1.48
C HIS A 40 7.61 10.35 -1.18
N LEU A 41 6.99 11.52 -1.07
CA LEU A 41 5.54 11.65 -0.91
C LEU A 41 4.97 12.61 -1.95
N ALA A 42 3.82 12.27 -2.49
CA ALA A 42 3.00 13.15 -3.30
C ALA A 42 1.60 13.25 -2.71
N TYR A 43 0.83 14.26 -3.12
CA TYR A 43 -0.53 14.46 -2.67
C TYR A 43 -1.46 14.76 -3.84
N SER A 44 -2.73 14.42 -3.69
CA SER A 44 -3.78 14.75 -4.64
C SER A 44 -5.07 15.10 -3.92
N LEU A 45 -5.75 16.15 -4.40
CA LEU A 45 -7.06 16.57 -3.89
C LEU A 45 -8.22 15.87 -4.60
N ASP A 46 -7.98 15.36 -5.81
CA ASP A 46 -9.00 14.73 -6.66
C ASP A 46 -8.74 13.23 -6.90
N GLY A 47 -7.58 12.71 -6.48
CA GLY A 47 -7.17 11.33 -6.72
C GLY A 47 -6.65 11.08 -8.14
N TYR A 48 -6.53 12.09 -8.99
CA TYR A 48 -6.09 11.92 -10.37
C TYR A 48 -4.76 12.65 -10.63
N HIS A 49 -4.59 13.85 -10.07
CA HIS A 49 -3.40 14.67 -10.27
C HIS A 49 -2.60 14.73 -8.96
N PHE A 50 -1.42 14.13 -8.97
CA PHE A 50 -0.51 14.06 -7.81
C PHE A 50 0.63 15.06 -7.96
N ASP A 51 0.76 15.96 -6.98
CA ASP A 51 1.86 16.91 -6.85
C ASP A 51 2.87 16.41 -5.82
N ALA A 52 4.17 16.54 -6.11
CA ALA A 52 5.22 16.15 -5.19
C ALA A 52 5.24 17.05 -3.93
N LEU A 53 5.47 16.45 -2.77
CA LEU A 53 5.84 17.17 -1.56
C LEU A 53 7.36 17.39 -1.52
N ASN A 54 7.79 18.33 -0.67
CA ASN A 54 9.22 18.58 -0.41
C ASN A 54 10.05 18.85 -1.67
N ASN A 55 9.48 19.53 -2.67
CA ASN A 55 10.11 19.77 -3.97
C ASN A 55 10.66 18.48 -4.63
N ASP A 56 9.94 17.36 -4.47
CA ASP A 56 10.32 16.03 -4.98
C ASP A 56 11.69 15.54 -4.44
N SER A 57 12.06 16.00 -3.24
CA SER A 57 13.23 15.52 -2.50
C SER A 57 12.83 14.47 -1.48
N SER A 58 13.68 13.46 -1.32
CA SER A 58 13.48 12.38 -0.35
C SER A 58 13.24 12.93 1.07
N ILE A 59 12.24 12.36 1.73
CA ILE A 59 11.78 12.68 3.08
C ILE A 59 12.44 11.77 4.12
N LEU A 60 12.76 10.53 3.74
CA LEU A 60 13.41 9.57 4.62
C LEU A 60 14.38 8.68 3.86
N THR A 61 15.67 8.80 4.15
CA THR A 61 16.73 7.98 3.54
C THR A 61 16.85 6.60 4.21
N PRO A 62 17.00 5.51 3.45
CA PRO A 62 17.17 4.15 4.00
C PRO A 62 18.46 3.99 4.80
N MET A 63 18.35 3.34 5.96
CA MET A 63 19.47 3.10 6.89
C MET A 63 19.67 1.62 7.25
N VAL A 64 18.70 0.77 6.91
CA VAL A 64 18.70 -0.67 7.26
C VAL A 64 19.05 -1.56 6.07
N ALA A 65 19.52 -2.78 6.38
CA ALA A 65 20.18 -3.71 5.46
C ALA A 65 21.48 -3.15 4.84
N ASP A 66 22.29 -4.05 4.25
CA ASP A 66 23.58 -3.66 3.67
C ASP A 66 23.41 -2.82 2.39
N ASP A 67 22.41 -3.15 1.57
CA ASP A 67 22.12 -2.46 0.31
C ASP A 67 21.51 -1.07 0.51
N LYS A 68 20.90 -0.80 1.68
CA LYS A 68 20.22 0.46 2.03
C LYS A 68 19.30 0.96 0.92
N LEU A 69 18.35 0.14 0.51
CA LEU A 69 17.31 0.54 -0.43
C LEU A 69 15.99 0.81 0.32
N MET A 70 15.19 1.71 -0.23
CA MET A 70 13.78 1.88 0.11
C MET A 70 12.99 1.84 -1.19
N ARG A 71 12.54 0.64 -1.55
CA ARG A 71 11.65 0.44 -2.70
C ARG A 71 10.27 0.04 -2.25
N ASP A 72 9.29 0.36 -3.07
CA ASP A 72 7.89 -0.03 -2.89
C ASP A 72 7.36 0.37 -1.48
N PRO A 73 7.53 1.63 -1.03
CA PRO A 73 7.13 2.01 0.32
C PRO A 73 5.61 1.99 0.46
N CYS A 74 5.12 1.16 1.37
CA CYS A 74 3.70 1.08 1.72
C CYS A 74 3.45 1.80 3.05
N ILE A 75 2.58 2.82 3.03
CA ILE A 75 2.13 3.54 4.22
C ILE A 75 0.64 3.31 4.45
N ILE A 76 0.26 3.00 5.69
CA ILE A 76 -1.14 3.05 6.12
C ILE A 76 -1.29 3.87 7.43
N PRO A 77 -2.42 4.58 7.62
CA PRO A 77 -2.80 5.06 8.93
C PRO A 77 -3.24 3.88 9.82
N GLY A 78 -2.79 3.90 11.08
CA GLY A 78 -3.14 2.95 12.13
C GLY A 78 -4.18 3.52 13.09
N PRO A 79 -4.94 2.65 13.81
CA PRO A 79 -5.89 3.09 14.84
C PRO A 79 -5.22 3.72 16.07
N ASP A 80 -3.89 3.62 16.20
CA ASP A 80 -3.10 4.26 17.24
C ASP A 80 -2.77 5.74 16.92
N GLY A 81 -3.27 6.25 15.80
CA GLY A 81 -3.05 7.63 15.35
C GLY A 81 -1.68 7.85 14.70
N LYS A 82 -0.98 6.77 14.33
CA LYS A 82 0.29 6.85 13.59
C LYS A 82 0.13 6.37 12.15
N PHE A 83 1.08 6.74 11.33
CA PHE A 83 1.36 6.14 10.03
C PHE A 83 2.41 5.05 10.23
N HIS A 84 2.17 3.88 9.67
CA HIS A 84 3.10 2.76 9.66
C HIS A 84 3.59 2.52 8.24
N MET A 85 4.90 2.36 8.08
CA MET A 85 5.53 2.15 6.79
C MET A 85 6.32 0.84 6.77
N VAL A 86 6.20 0.10 5.68
CA VAL A 86 7.10 -1.01 5.31
C VAL A 86 7.66 -0.81 3.91
N TRP A 87 8.81 -1.41 3.60
CA TRP A 87 9.46 -1.30 2.29
C TRP A 87 10.43 -2.45 1.99
N THR A 88 10.77 -2.62 0.71
CA THR A 88 11.83 -3.51 0.24
C THR A 88 13.20 -2.90 0.53
N VAL A 89 14.04 -3.60 1.31
CA VAL A 89 15.37 -3.12 1.74
C VAL A 89 16.52 -3.52 0.82
N SER A 90 16.32 -4.55 -0.01
CA SER A 90 17.35 -5.16 -0.86
C SER A 90 16.69 -6.04 -1.93
N TRP A 91 17.42 -6.27 -3.02
CA TRP A 91 17.05 -7.26 -4.03
C TRP A 91 17.19 -8.72 -3.54
N ASN A 92 18.02 -8.99 -2.53
CA ASN A 92 18.37 -10.36 -2.13
C ASN A 92 18.37 -10.61 -0.60
N ASP A 93 17.71 -9.75 0.18
CA ASP A 93 17.61 -9.92 1.63
C ASP A 93 16.31 -10.66 2.03
N ARG A 94 16.35 -11.32 3.19
CA ARG A 94 15.26 -12.10 3.79
C ARG A 94 14.48 -11.30 4.85
N GLY A 95 14.54 -9.98 4.77
CA GLY A 95 13.74 -9.07 5.60
C GLY A 95 13.23 -7.87 4.82
N ILE A 96 12.48 -7.06 5.53
CA ILE A 96 11.88 -5.81 5.06
C ILE A 96 12.22 -4.69 6.03
N GLY A 97 11.96 -3.46 5.64
CA GLY A 97 12.08 -2.31 6.52
C GLY A 97 10.77 -2.01 7.23
N TYR A 98 10.86 -1.39 8.41
CA TYR A 98 9.73 -0.82 9.12
C TYR A 98 10.09 0.51 9.78
N ALA A 99 9.16 1.47 9.76
CA ALA A 99 9.22 2.70 10.54
C ALA A 99 7.79 3.22 10.77
N SER A 100 7.62 4.13 11.73
CA SER A 100 6.35 4.79 11.98
C SER A 100 6.53 6.29 12.16
N SER A 101 5.48 7.05 11.93
CA SER A 101 5.46 8.51 12.12
C SER A 101 4.09 8.96 12.62
N ALA A 102 4.06 10.01 13.44
CA ALA A 102 2.80 10.64 13.85
C ALA A 102 2.32 11.70 12.83
N ASP A 103 3.22 12.18 11.97
CA ASP A 103 3.01 13.40 11.16
C ASP A 103 3.58 13.30 9.73
N LEU A 104 4.14 12.14 9.34
CA LEU A 104 4.86 11.87 8.08
C LEU A 104 6.13 12.71 7.87
N ILE A 105 6.56 13.45 8.89
CA ILE A 105 7.75 14.31 8.89
C ILE A 105 8.82 13.68 9.79
N ASN A 106 8.44 13.41 11.03
CA ASN A 106 9.31 12.85 12.05
C ASN A 106 9.10 11.34 12.11
N TRP A 107 10.09 10.60 11.63
CA TRP A 107 10.06 9.15 11.56
C TRP A 107 10.77 8.52 12.76
N SER A 108 10.26 7.38 13.22
CA SER A 108 10.94 6.54 14.20
C SER A 108 12.27 6.01 13.65
N GLU A 109 13.10 5.46 14.52
CA GLU A 109 14.22 4.63 14.09
C GLU A 109 13.73 3.53 13.14
N GLN A 110 14.46 3.34 12.04
CA GLN A 110 14.16 2.29 11.07
C GLN A 110 14.54 0.93 11.63
N GLN A 111 13.67 -0.04 11.44
CA GLN A 111 13.87 -1.41 11.89
C GLN A 111 14.00 -2.33 10.68
N PHE A 112 14.95 -3.25 10.75
CA PHE A 112 14.99 -4.40 9.86
C PHE A 112 14.12 -5.51 10.45
N VAL A 113 13.08 -5.92 9.72
CA VAL A 113 12.14 -6.96 10.14
C VAL A 113 12.46 -8.25 9.36
N PRO A 114 13.00 -9.28 10.03
CA PRO A 114 13.54 -10.47 9.36
C PRO A 114 12.46 -11.50 9.00
N VAL A 115 11.48 -11.11 8.18
CA VAL A 115 10.25 -11.90 7.92
C VAL A 115 10.48 -13.27 7.26
N MET A 116 11.64 -13.52 6.65
CA MET A 116 12.02 -14.80 6.04
C MET A 116 13.32 -15.39 6.60
N GLN A 117 13.79 -14.98 7.78
CA GLN A 117 15.06 -15.48 8.34
C GLN A 117 15.08 -16.99 8.59
N ASP A 118 13.93 -17.56 8.95
CA ASP A 118 13.76 -18.99 9.24
C ASP A 118 13.68 -19.84 7.97
N GLU A 119 13.65 -19.20 6.79
CA GLU A 119 13.65 -19.83 5.48
C GLU A 119 15.04 -19.63 4.82
N PRO A 120 15.99 -20.56 5.02
CA PRO A 120 17.40 -20.36 4.61
C PRO A 120 17.60 -20.28 3.09
N THR A 121 16.66 -20.82 2.31
CA THR A 121 16.70 -20.78 0.84
C THR A 121 15.86 -19.64 0.26
N ALA A 122 15.18 -18.83 1.08
CA ALA A 122 14.48 -17.65 0.60
C ALA A 122 15.46 -16.68 -0.04
N LEU A 123 15.14 -16.21 -1.24
CA LEU A 123 16.02 -15.33 -2.00
C LEU A 123 15.77 -13.85 -1.72
N ASN A 124 14.57 -13.47 -1.30
CA ASN A 124 14.15 -12.07 -1.27
C ASN A 124 12.89 -11.85 -0.41
N CYS A 125 12.61 -10.60 -0.03
CA CYS A 125 11.31 -10.13 0.43
C CYS A 125 10.97 -8.83 -0.31
N TRP A 126 10.10 -8.90 -1.31
CA TRP A 126 9.80 -7.76 -2.19
C TRP A 126 8.39 -7.22 -2.01
N ALA A 127 8.28 -5.91 -2.24
CA ALA A 127 7.07 -5.11 -2.24
C ALA A 127 6.14 -5.43 -1.07
N PRO A 128 6.60 -5.24 0.18
CA PRO A 128 5.75 -5.49 1.33
C PRO A 128 4.62 -4.47 1.40
N GLU A 129 3.43 -4.95 1.76
CA GLU A 129 2.23 -4.15 1.93
C GLU A 129 1.61 -4.40 3.31
N LEU A 130 0.79 -3.46 3.76
CA LEU A 130 0.13 -3.45 5.07
C LEU A 130 -1.39 -3.44 4.94
N ILE A 131 -2.05 -4.15 5.84
CA ILE A 131 -3.49 -4.00 6.07
C ILE A 131 -3.80 -4.24 7.54
N TYR A 132 -4.60 -3.35 8.13
CA TYR A 132 -5.07 -3.51 9.51
C TYR A 132 -6.36 -4.35 9.54
N ASP A 133 -6.34 -5.45 10.28
CA ASP A 133 -7.52 -6.27 10.57
C ASP A 133 -8.16 -5.81 11.88
N ALA A 134 -9.25 -5.04 11.75
CA ALA A 134 -10.01 -4.53 12.89
C ALA A 134 -10.65 -5.63 13.74
N ASP A 135 -11.01 -6.78 13.14
CA ASP A 135 -11.72 -7.86 13.84
C ASP A 135 -10.80 -8.56 14.86
N SER A 136 -9.51 -8.69 14.53
CA SER A 136 -8.50 -9.30 15.41
C SER A 136 -7.53 -8.29 16.06
N ALA A 137 -7.71 -7.01 15.75
CA ALA A 137 -6.90 -5.88 16.20
C ALA A 137 -5.40 -6.12 15.98
N GLN A 138 -5.03 -6.47 14.74
CA GLN A 138 -3.64 -6.70 14.34
C GLN A 138 -3.39 -6.24 12.90
N TYR A 139 -2.14 -5.98 12.58
CA TYR A 139 -1.69 -5.75 11.22
C TYR A 139 -1.32 -7.07 10.56
N MET A 140 -1.63 -7.19 9.28
CA MET A 140 -1.02 -8.17 8.39
C MET A 140 0.00 -7.46 7.51
N ILE A 141 1.22 -7.99 7.48
CA ILE A 141 2.28 -7.62 6.54
C ILE A 141 2.40 -8.75 5.53
N TYR A 142 2.41 -8.44 4.24
CA TYR A 142 2.48 -9.44 3.18
C TYR A 142 3.40 -9.00 2.06
N TRP A 143 4.11 -9.95 1.44
CA TRP A 143 5.20 -9.67 0.50
C TRP A 143 5.43 -10.85 -0.45
N ALA A 144 6.19 -10.62 -1.53
CA ALA A 144 6.56 -11.64 -2.50
C ALA A 144 7.95 -12.23 -2.20
N THR A 145 8.05 -13.57 -2.15
CA THR A 145 9.33 -14.27 -1.96
C THR A 145 9.46 -15.43 -2.93
N THR A 146 10.66 -15.56 -3.52
CA THR A 146 11.08 -16.79 -4.19
C THR A 146 11.76 -17.72 -3.20
N ILE A 147 11.35 -18.99 -3.23
CA ILE A 147 12.06 -20.08 -2.56
C ILE A 147 12.32 -21.15 -3.62
N PRO A 148 13.59 -21.35 -4.04
CA PRO A 148 13.92 -22.29 -5.11
C PRO A 148 13.38 -23.68 -4.83
N ASP A 149 12.90 -24.34 -5.89
CA ASP A 149 12.40 -25.72 -5.89
C ASP A 149 11.20 -25.99 -4.97
N ARG A 150 10.60 -24.96 -4.34
CA ARG A 150 9.40 -25.12 -3.49
C ARG A 150 8.13 -25.33 -4.29
N PHE A 151 8.05 -24.69 -5.46
CA PHE A 151 6.90 -24.76 -6.36
C PHE A 151 7.40 -25.12 -7.76
N GLU A 152 7.01 -26.29 -8.25
CA GLU A 152 7.33 -26.72 -9.62
C GLU A 152 6.70 -25.77 -10.64
N ALA A 153 5.43 -25.41 -10.42
CA ALA A 153 4.69 -24.51 -11.28
C ALA A 153 5.27 -23.09 -11.26
N GLY A 154 5.46 -22.52 -12.45
CA GLY A 154 5.98 -21.16 -12.62
C GLY A 154 7.51 -21.03 -12.52
N SER A 155 8.25 -22.10 -12.21
CA SER A 155 9.71 -22.05 -12.05
C SER A 155 10.46 -21.59 -13.31
N GLU A 156 9.98 -22.00 -14.49
CA GLU A 156 10.51 -21.55 -15.79
C GLU A 156 9.87 -20.24 -16.30
N GLN A 157 8.91 -19.68 -15.55
CA GLN A 157 8.12 -18.54 -15.99
C GLN A 157 8.66 -17.20 -15.47
N GLY A 158 9.54 -17.17 -14.48
CA GLY A 158 9.99 -15.91 -13.91
C GLY A 158 11.23 -15.30 -14.56
N ASP A 159 11.65 -14.16 -14.02
CA ASP A 159 12.86 -13.48 -14.46
C ASP A 159 14.08 -14.14 -13.79
N SER A 160 14.91 -14.81 -14.60
CA SER A 160 16.10 -15.51 -14.13
C SER A 160 15.80 -16.58 -13.06
N LYS A 161 16.23 -16.36 -11.80
CA LYS A 161 16.14 -17.32 -10.70
C LYS A 161 14.86 -17.17 -9.86
N TYR A 162 14.03 -16.19 -10.19
CA TYR A 162 12.90 -15.79 -9.37
C TYR A 162 11.60 -16.51 -9.80
N ASN A 163 10.87 -17.05 -8.82
CA ASN A 163 9.54 -17.65 -8.96
C ASN A 163 8.80 -17.42 -7.64
N HIS A 164 8.13 -16.29 -7.54
CA HIS A 164 7.57 -15.77 -6.30
C HIS A 164 6.21 -16.37 -5.97
N ARG A 165 5.93 -16.43 -4.67
CA ARG A 165 4.58 -16.53 -4.09
C ARG A 165 4.39 -15.44 -3.04
N MET A 166 3.14 -15.16 -2.70
CA MET A 166 2.82 -14.22 -1.65
C MET A 166 2.86 -14.91 -0.30
N TYR A 167 3.52 -14.29 0.67
CA TYR A 167 3.60 -14.72 2.06
C TYR A 167 3.09 -13.60 2.97
N TYR A 168 2.81 -13.95 4.22
CA TYR A 168 2.42 -12.97 5.22
C TYR A 168 2.86 -13.34 6.63
N THR A 169 2.91 -12.34 7.49
CA THR A 169 2.93 -12.45 8.95
C THR A 169 1.95 -11.46 9.55
N THR A 170 1.59 -11.64 10.82
CA THR A 170 0.81 -10.68 11.60
C THR A 170 1.57 -10.14 12.79
N THR A 171 1.23 -8.92 13.20
CA THR A 171 1.77 -8.26 14.38
C THR A 171 0.74 -7.31 14.99
N LYS A 172 0.84 -7.06 16.29
CA LYS A 172 0.03 -6.03 16.98
C LYS A 172 0.82 -4.78 17.33
N ASP A 173 2.14 -4.88 17.34
CA ASP A 173 3.05 -3.90 17.94
C ASP A 173 4.30 -3.61 17.09
N PHE A 174 4.46 -4.30 15.95
CA PHE A 174 5.65 -4.27 15.10
C PHE A 174 6.94 -4.67 15.80
N ILE A 175 6.84 -5.38 16.92
CA ILE A 175 7.97 -5.96 17.67
C ILE A 175 7.87 -7.48 17.64
N THR A 176 6.68 -8.01 17.87
CA THR A 176 6.40 -9.44 17.88
C THR A 176 5.65 -9.82 16.61
N PHE A 177 6.16 -10.82 15.90
CA PHE A 177 5.59 -11.29 14.64
C PHE A 177 5.18 -12.76 14.76
N SER A 178 4.06 -13.12 14.13
CA SER A 178 3.68 -14.52 13.97
C SER A 178 4.65 -15.26 13.04
N PRO A 179 4.70 -16.60 13.06
CA PRO A 179 5.40 -17.35 12.02
C PRO A 179 4.85 -17.04 10.63
N THR A 180 5.74 -16.89 9.66
CA THR A 180 5.39 -16.64 8.26
C THR A 180 4.54 -17.77 7.68
N LYS A 181 3.56 -17.41 6.86
CA LYS A 181 2.63 -18.32 6.19
C LYS A 181 2.49 -17.98 4.72
N LEU A 182 2.24 -19.00 3.90
CA LEU A 182 1.86 -18.82 2.50
C LEU A 182 0.48 -18.13 2.43
N LEU A 183 0.38 -17.03 1.69
CA LEU A 183 -0.85 -16.28 1.47
C LEU A 183 -1.57 -16.71 0.20
N TYR A 184 -0.81 -16.81 -0.91
CA TYR A 184 -1.39 -17.05 -2.23
C TYR A 184 -0.43 -17.82 -3.14
N ASP A 185 -0.98 -18.88 -3.73
CA ASP A 185 -0.39 -19.73 -4.76
C ASP A 185 -1.52 -20.30 -5.63
N GLU A 186 -1.51 -19.95 -6.92
CA GLU A 186 -2.40 -20.50 -7.96
C GLU A 186 -1.56 -20.95 -9.17
N ASP A 187 -0.38 -21.52 -8.92
CA ASP A 187 0.49 -22.15 -9.93
C ASP A 187 1.07 -21.19 -10.99
N PHE A 188 1.25 -19.91 -10.65
CA PHE A 188 1.99 -18.93 -11.46
C PHE A 188 2.82 -17.97 -10.60
N ASN A 189 3.82 -17.35 -11.22
CA ASN A 189 4.70 -16.39 -10.56
C ASN A 189 3.93 -15.10 -10.23
N VAL A 190 3.89 -14.69 -8.96
CA VAL A 190 3.07 -13.57 -8.48
C VAL A 190 3.88 -12.61 -7.62
N ILE A 191 3.74 -11.31 -7.89
CA ILE A 191 4.33 -10.22 -7.09
C ILE A 191 3.32 -9.08 -6.92
N ASP A 192 3.71 -8.08 -6.12
CA ASP A 192 3.05 -6.79 -5.96
C ASP A 192 1.55 -6.92 -5.69
N ALA A 193 1.20 -7.61 -4.61
CA ALA A 193 -0.19 -7.73 -4.22
C ALA A 193 -0.62 -6.53 -3.37
N VAL A 194 -1.85 -6.06 -3.58
CA VAL A 194 -2.56 -5.15 -2.67
C VAL A 194 -3.95 -5.69 -2.38
N ILE A 195 -4.32 -5.74 -1.09
CA ILE A 195 -5.60 -6.28 -0.64
C ILE A 195 -6.54 -5.16 -0.21
N LYS A 196 -7.79 -5.20 -0.69
CA LYS A 196 -8.90 -4.35 -0.22
C LYS A 196 -10.09 -5.19 0.18
N LYS A 197 -10.75 -4.84 1.29
CA LYS A 197 -12.04 -5.41 1.68
C LYS A 197 -13.15 -4.63 0.97
N ILE A 198 -13.82 -5.25 0.00
CA ILE A 198 -14.85 -4.62 -0.82
C ILE A 198 -16.10 -5.50 -0.82
N ASN A 199 -17.26 -4.93 -0.51
CA ASN A 199 -18.55 -5.64 -0.45
C ASN A 199 -18.55 -6.91 0.43
N GLY A 200 -17.73 -6.92 1.50
CA GLY A 200 -17.63 -8.04 2.43
C GLY A 200 -16.63 -9.14 2.04
N GLU A 201 -16.05 -9.06 0.84
CA GLU A 201 -14.99 -9.96 0.37
C GLU A 201 -13.63 -9.25 0.37
N TYR A 202 -12.55 -10.02 0.41
CA TYR A 202 -11.19 -9.53 0.21
C TYR A 202 -10.80 -9.70 -1.26
N LEU A 203 -10.50 -8.60 -1.93
CA LEU A 203 -9.97 -8.56 -3.28
C LEU A 203 -8.47 -8.29 -3.21
N MET A 204 -7.69 -9.20 -3.79
CA MET A 204 -6.25 -9.05 -3.98
C MET A 204 -5.99 -8.67 -5.44
N PHE A 205 -5.55 -7.44 -5.66
CA PHE A 205 -5.00 -7.01 -6.94
C PHE A 205 -3.54 -7.40 -6.97
N LEU A 206 -3.09 -8.11 -8.00
CA LEU A 206 -1.75 -8.70 -8.05
C LEU A 206 -1.20 -8.68 -9.46
N LYS A 207 0.13 -8.63 -9.60
CA LYS A 207 0.81 -8.81 -10.89
C LYS A 207 1.01 -10.28 -11.18
N ASP A 208 0.56 -10.72 -12.35
CA ASP A 208 0.97 -12.01 -12.92
C ASP A 208 2.36 -11.83 -13.57
N GLU A 209 3.39 -12.29 -12.88
CA GLU A 209 4.81 -12.04 -13.21
C GLU A 209 5.39 -13.02 -14.23
N THR A 210 4.54 -13.90 -14.79
CA THR A 210 4.91 -14.83 -15.86
C THR A 210 5.50 -14.10 -17.07
N ARG A 211 6.73 -14.45 -17.43
CA ARG A 211 7.54 -13.93 -18.53
C ARG A 211 7.24 -14.61 -19.86
N TYR A 212 6.92 -15.91 -19.88
CA TYR A 212 6.69 -16.67 -21.11
C TYR A 212 5.46 -17.61 -21.05
N PRO A 213 4.49 -17.48 -21.99
CA PRO A 213 4.26 -16.26 -22.77
C PRO A 213 4.06 -15.07 -21.82
N PRO A 214 4.44 -13.84 -22.22
CA PRO A 214 4.39 -12.70 -21.31
C PRO A 214 2.96 -12.44 -20.89
N LYS A 215 2.76 -12.37 -19.57
CA LYS A 215 1.52 -11.92 -18.95
C LYS A 215 1.73 -10.50 -18.41
N LYS A 216 2.57 -10.34 -17.39
CA LYS A 216 3.05 -9.05 -16.85
C LYS A 216 1.94 -8.01 -16.67
N HIS A 217 0.76 -8.45 -16.24
CA HIS A 217 -0.44 -7.64 -16.12
C HIS A 217 -1.07 -7.85 -14.74
N ILE A 218 -1.93 -6.91 -14.34
CA ILE A 218 -2.66 -6.99 -13.09
C ILE A 218 -3.90 -7.87 -13.25
N ARG A 219 -4.21 -8.65 -12.22
CA ARG A 219 -5.41 -9.48 -12.10
C ARG A 219 -6.01 -9.33 -10.70
N ILE A 220 -7.22 -9.86 -10.52
CA ILE A 220 -7.90 -9.87 -9.23
C ILE A 220 -8.11 -11.32 -8.77
N ALA A 221 -7.71 -11.62 -7.54
CA ALA A 221 -8.13 -12.80 -6.80
C ALA A 221 -9.08 -12.40 -5.65
N LYS A 222 -10.00 -13.29 -5.28
CA LYS A 222 -11.02 -13.05 -4.25
C LYS A 222 -10.96 -14.08 -3.13
N SER A 223 -11.20 -13.66 -1.89
CA SER A 223 -11.37 -14.54 -0.74
C SER A 223 -12.44 -14.01 0.23
N ASN A 224 -13.04 -14.91 1.00
CA ASN A 224 -13.86 -14.55 2.17
C ASN A 224 -13.02 -14.36 3.45
N SER A 225 -11.70 -14.56 3.37
CA SER A 225 -10.76 -14.43 4.48
C SER A 225 -9.55 -13.61 4.07
N LEU A 226 -9.14 -12.68 4.95
CA LEU A 226 -7.91 -11.91 4.76
C LEU A 226 -6.68 -12.82 4.65
N TYR A 227 -6.68 -13.92 5.41
CA TYR A 227 -5.52 -14.75 5.71
C TYR A 227 -5.30 -15.92 4.74
N GLY A 228 -5.92 -15.89 3.56
CA GLY A 228 -5.73 -16.92 2.53
C GLY A 228 -7.04 -17.37 1.90
N GLY A 229 -6.97 -18.44 1.09
CA GLY A 229 -8.12 -18.95 0.33
C GLY A 229 -8.48 -18.11 -0.90
N TYR A 230 -7.60 -17.19 -1.30
CA TYR A 230 -7.78 -16.39 -2.51
C TYR A 230 -7.83 -17.26 -3.75
N LYS A 231 -8.81 -17.01 -4.61
CA LYS A 231 -9.00 -17.65 -5.91
C LYS A 231 -9.04 -16.62 -7.01
N LEU A 232 -8.33 -16.89 -8.09
CA LEU A 232 -8.24 -16.01 -9.24
C LEU A 232 -9.62 -15.81 -9.86
N ALA A 233 -10.08 -14.57 -9.89
CA ALA A 233 -11.45 -14.23 -10.27
C ALA A 233 -11.54 -13.63 -11.68
N THR A 234 -10.47 -13.02 -12.18
CA THR A 234 -10.48 -12.31 -13.47
C THR A 234 -9.35 -12.76 -14.39
N GLY A 235 -9.52 -12.45 -15.68
CA GLY A 235 -8.39 -12.29 -16.60
C GLY A 235 -7.55 -11.04 -16.28
N PRO A 236 -6.71 -10.58 -17.22
CA PRO A 236 -6.03 -9.29 -17.10
C PRO A 236 -7.04 -8.15 -16.97
N ILE A 237 -6.80 -7.22 -16.05
CA ILE A 237 -7.59 -5.99 -15.91
C ILE A 237 -6.83 -4.76 -16.43
N SER A 238 -5.52 -4.90 -16.63
CA SER A 238 -4.61 -3.85 -17.11
C SER A 238 -3.98 -4.22 -18.45
N PRO A 239 -3.30 -3.27 -19.12
CA PRO A 239 -2.28 -3.58 -20.13
C PRO A 239 -1.17 -4.50 -19.56
N ASP A 240 -0.33 -5.02 -20.45
CA ASP A 240 0.88 -5.80 -20.10
C ASP A 240 2.02 -4.89 -19.63
N TRP A 241 3.13 -5.48 -19.18
CA TRP A 241 4.33 -4.78 -18.69
C TRP A 241 4.04 -3.66 -17.69
N VAL A 242 3.16 -3.94 -16.73
CA VAL A 242 2.85 -3.08 -15.59
C VAL A 242 3.07 -3.81 -14.27
N GLU A 243 3.34 -3.07 -13.21
CA GLU A 243 3.61 -3.62 -11.88
C GLU A 243 3.14 -2.68 -10.76
N GLY A 244 3.24 -3.13 -9.52
CA GLY A 244 2.93 -2.29 -8.36
C GLY A 244 1.52 -1.71 -8.31
N PRO A 245 0.44 -2.53 -8.42
CA PRO A 245 -0.91 -2.02 -8.28
C PRO A 245 -1.12 -1.40 -6.90
N THR A 246 -1.75 -0.22 -6.87
CA THR A 246 -2.30 0.37 -5.65
C THR A 246 -3.68 0.93 -5.92
N VAL A 247 -4.58 0.84 -4.93
CA VAL A 247 -6.03 0.99 -5.16
C VAL A 247 -6.65 2.02 -4.23
N ALA A 248 -7.42 2.94 -4.81
CA ALA A 248 -8.24 3.90 -4.09
C ALA A 248 -9.67 3.96 -4.67
N GLU A 249 -10.61 4.35 -3.82
CA GLU A 249 -11.94 4.77 -4.27
C GLU A 249 -11.92 6.29 -4.49
N VAL A 250 -12.21 6.71 -5.74
CA VAL A 250 -12.20 8.09 -6.22
C VAL A 250 -13.50 8.37 -6.97
N ASP A 251 -14.27 9.36 -6.52
CA ASP A 251 -15.55 9.78 -7.13
C ASP A 251 -16.55 8.62 -7.38
N GLY A 252 -16.61 7.67 -6.45
CA GLY A 252 -17.51 6.50 -6.54
C GLY A 252 -17.04 5.42 -7.52
N ALA A 253 -15.80 5.47 -7.99
CA ALA A 253 -15.16 4.43 -8.79
C ALA A 253 -13.90 3.90 -8.09
N TRP A 254 -13.55 2.65 -8.37
CA TRP A 254 -12.26 2.07 -8.01
C TRP A 254 -11.22 2.46 -9.05
N VAL A 255 -10.15 3.11 -8.61
CA VAL A 255 -8.99 3.43 -9.42
C VAL A 255 -7.82 2.57 -8.96
N VAL A 256 -7.18 1.89 -9.92
CA VAL A 256 -5.95 1.11 -9.71
C VAL A 256 -4.84 1.83 -10.45
N TYR A 257 -3.89 2.39 -9.71
CA TYR A 257 -2.66 2.97 -10.25
C TYR A 257 -1.58 1.89 -10.30
N TYR A 258 -0.63 1.99 -11.24
CA TYR A 258 0.45 1.03 -11.41
C TYR A 258 1.67 1.65 -12.10
N ASP A 259 2.86 1.08 -11.88
CA ASP A 259 4.10 1.45 -12.56
C ASP A 259 4.14 0.81 -13.94
N GLU A 260 4.12 1.61 -15.00
CA GLU A 260 4.43 1.19 -16.35
C GLU A 260 5.96 1.14 -16.52
N TYR A 261 6.63 0.24 -15.79
CA TYR A 261 8.07 0.27 -15.55
C TYR A 261 8.96 0.18 -16.79
N THR A 262 8.43 -0.36 -17.89
CA THR A 262 9.12 -0.41 -19.20
C THR A 262 8.95 0.86 -20.03
N ARG A 263 7.98 1.70 -19.64
CA ARG A 263 7.59 2.96 -20.30
C ARG A 263 7.92 4.19 -19.44
N HIS A 264 8.36 3.96 -18.20
CA HIS A 264 8.85 4.99 -17.27
C HIS A 264 7.82 6.05 -16.89
N HIS A 265 6.57 5.64 -16.66
CA HIS A 265 5.53 6.51 -16.11
C HIS A 265 4.52 5.70 -15.28
N MET A 266 3.71 6.40 -14.48
CA MET A 266 2.55 5.78 -13.84
C MET A 266 1.39 5.65 -14.84
N GLY A 267 0.63 4.57 -14.72
CA GLY A 267 -0.62 4.34 -15.44
C GLY A 267 -1.77 4.12 -14.45
N ALA A 268 -3.00 4.16 -14.96
CA ALA A 268 -4.17 3.84 -14.16
C ALA A 268 -5.31 3.24 -14.98
N ILE A 269 -6.07 2.37 -14.31
CA ILE A 269 -7.37 1.88 -14.78
C ILE A 269 -8.45 2.24 -13.76
N ARG A 270 -9.69 2.39 -14.23
CA ARG A 270 -10.85 2.70 -13.39
C ARG A 270 -12.01 1.75 -13.68
N SER A 271 -12.77 1.40 -12.65
CA SER A 271 -14.00 0.62 -12.75
C SER A 271 -15.03 1.02 -11.70
N THR A 272 -16.31 1.04 -12.07
CA THR A 272 -17.43 1.25 -11.13
C THR A 272 -18.08 -0.05 -10.65
N ASP A 273 -17.77 -1.18 -11.28
CA ASP A 273 -18.38 -2.49 -11.01
C ASP A 273 -17.35 -3.60 -10.71
N LEU A 274 -16.04 -3.29 -10.78
CA LEU A 274 -14.91 -4.21 -10.62
C LEU A 274 -14.81 -5.29 -11.71
N GLU A 275 -15.60 -5.19 -12.77
CA GLU A 275 -15.65 -6.12 -13.89
C GLU A 275 -15.16 -5.46 -15.18
N ASN A 276 -15.65 -4.25 -15.46
CA ASN A 276 -15.33 -3.47 -16.64
C ASN A 276 -14.31 -2.38 -16.28
N TRP A 277 -13.12 -2.47 -16.88
CA TRP A 277 -12.00 -1.59 -16.59
C TRP A 277 -11.66 -0.69 -17.79
N GLU A 278 -11.54 0.61 -17.54
CA GLU A 278 -11.15 1.63 -18.50
C GLU A 278 -9.73 2.10 -18.19
N VAL A 279 -8.85 2.14 -19.20
CA VAL A 279 -7.52 2.78 -19.08
C VAL A 279 -7.70 4.29 -19.09
N ILE A 280 -7.15 4.96 -18.07
CA ILE A 280 -7.32 6.41 -17.84
C ILE A 280 -5.97 7.13 -17.72
N ASN A 281 -4.92 6.62 -18.36
CA ASN A 281 -3.56 7.21 -18.31
C ASN A 281 -3.55 8.71 -18.64
N ASP A 282 -4.33 9.16 -19.63
CA ASP A 282 -4.41 10.57 -20.03
C ASP A 282 -5.14 11.46 -19.01
N SER A 283 -5.76 10.87 -18.00
CA SER A 283 -6.52 11.57 -16.94
C SER A 283 -5.76 11.65 -15.62
N ILE A 284 -4.54 11.12 -15.55
CA ILE A 284 -3.72 11.15 -14.33
C ILE A 284 -2.40 11.89 -14.56
N SER A 285 -1.83 12.44 -13.50
CA SER A 285 -0.46 12.96 -13.51
C SER A 285 0.25 12.61 -12.21
N PHE A 286 1.53 12.26 -12.32
CA PHE A 286 2.41 11.95 -11.18
C PHE A 286 3.72 12.72 -11.33
N PRO A 287 4.46 12.93 -10.23
CA PRO A 287 5.83 13.44 -10.28
C PRO A 287 6.70 12.62 -11.24
N GLU A 288 7.63 13.29 -11.93
CA GLU A 288 8.52 12.62 -12.88
C GLU A 288 9.39 11.59 -12.16
N GLY A 289 9.49 10.37 -12.68
CA GLY A 289 10.30 9.30 -12.09
C GLY A 289 9.65 8.60 -10.89
N THR A 290 8.37 8.87 -10.59
CA THR A 290 7.59 8.03 -9.67
C THR A 290 7.59 6.58 -10.13
N ARG A 291 7.84 5.67 -9.20
CA ARG A 291 7.74 4.22 -9.37
C ARG A 291 6.74 3.64 -8.38
N HIS A 292 6.64 2.30 -8.34
CA HIS A 292 5.75 1.57 -7.45
C HIS A 292 5.70 2.18 -6.03
N GLY A 293 4.48 2.45 -5.60
CA GLY A 293 4.15 3.10 -4.35
C GLY A 293 2.73 2.78 -3.92
N THR A 294 2.30 3.38 -2.80
CA THR A 294 0.98 3.11 -2.22
C THR A 294 0.17 4.38 -2.08
N VAL A 295 -1.07 4.36 -2.58
CA VAL A 295 -2.06 5.42 -2.35
C VAL A 295 -2.81 5.17 -1.04
N PHE A 296 -2.96 6.21 -0.23
CA PHE A 296 -3.76 6.17 0.99
C PHE A 296 -4.48 7.49 1.24
N LYS A 297 -5.58 7.45 2.00
CA LYS A 297 -6.32 8.65 2.40
C LYS A 297 -5.76 9.19 3.73
N ALA A 298 -5.74 10.51 3.85
CA ALA A 298 -5.42 11.21 5.08
C ALA A 298 -6.31 12.44 5.24
N ASP A 299 -6.45 12.93 6.48
CA ASP A 299 -7.12 14.20 6.76
C ASP A 299 -6.38 15.35 6.06
N GLU A 300 -7.13 16.31 5.51
CA GLU A 300 -6.58 17.52 4.87
C GLU A 300 -5.66 18.33 5.82
N THR A 301 -5.83 18.19 7.13
CA THR A 301 -4.94 18.77 8.15
C THR A 301 -3.54 18.18 8.12
N VAL A 302 -3.40 16.87 7.84
CA VAL A 302 -2.09 16.21 7.66
C VAL A 302 -1.38 16.81 6.46
N LEU A 303 -2.06 16.94 5.32
CA LEU A 303 -1.50 17.59 4.14
C LEU A 303 -1.13 19.05 4.39
N SER A 304 -1.99 19.79 5.08
CA SER A 304 -1.73 21.21 5.41
C SER A 304 -0.46 21.35 6.24
N ASN A 305 -0.25 20.47 7.21
CA ASN A 305 0.96 20.45 8.03
C ASN A 305 2.21 20.09 7.20
N LEU A 306 2.12 19.11 6.30
CA LEU A 306 3.23 18.75 5.40
C LEU A 306 3.60 19.93 4.48
N LEU A 307 2.61 20.56 3.86
CA LEU A 307 2.82 21.72 3.01
C LEU A 307 3.36 22.92 3.77
N GLU A 308 3.00 23.10 5.05
CA GLU A 308 3.59 24.15 5.88
C GLU A 308 5.04 23.86 6.24
N TYR A 309 5.35 22.61 6.59
CA TYR A 309 6.69 22.20 6.99
C TYR A 309 7.71 22.25 5.83
N PHE A 310 7.29 21.84 4.63
CA PHE A 310 8.17 21.75 3.45
C PHE A 310 8.21 23.02 2.57
N LYS A 311 7.68 24.15 3.07
CA LYS A 311 7.76 25.45 2.39
C LYS A 311 9.18 25.99 2.24
#